data_AF-A0A4R1WIE9-F1
#
_entry.id   AF-A0A4R1WIE9-F1
#
_cell.length_a   1.000
_cell.length_b   1.000
_cell.length_c   1.000
_cell.angle_alpha   90.00
_cell.angle_beta   90.00
_cell.angle_gamma   90.00
#
_symmetry.space_group_name_H-M   'P 1'
#
loop_
_entity.id
_entity.type
_entity.pdbx_description
1 polymer ?
#
loop_
_entity_poly.entity_id
_entity_poly.type
_entity_poly.pdbx_seq_one_letter_code
_entity_poly.pdbx_strand_id
1 'polypeptide(L)' 'MKNMTEEHRNQELVAAVCRELYLLAGRAEQAAADEACRVPYWQACPPSVNVHWTAAQLLRADANRLESGAGSLAEAC' A
#
# COMPACT_ATOMS: atom_id res chain seq x y z
N MET A 1 6.93 -2.08 -32.82
CA MET A 1 6.17 -0.92 -32.29
C MET A 1 5.03 -1.28 -31.35
N LYS A 2 4.32 -2.42 -31.51
CA LYS A 2 3.22 -2.80 -30.60
C LYS A 2 3.68 -3.11 -29.15
N ASN A 3 4.85 -3.72 -28.97
CA ASN A 3 5.35 -4.15 -27.65
C ASN A 3 5.65 -2.96 -26.70
N MET A 4 6.24 -1.89 -27.24
CA MET A 4 6.62 -0.70 -26.46
C MET A 4 5.41 0.08 -25.91
N THR A 5 4.26 0.00 -26.59
CA THR A 5 3.02 0.66 -26.13
C THR A 5 2.32 -0.14 -25.02
N GLU A 6 2.44 -1.47 -25.06
CA GLU A 6 1.91 -2.37 -24.04
C GLU A 6 2.74 -2.28 -22.74
N GLU A 7 4.07 -2.24 -22.85
CA GLU A 7 4.97 -2.04 -21.71
C GLU A 7 4.69 -0.72 -20.99
N HIS A 8 4.51 0.38 -21.73
CA HIS A 8 4.18 1.67 -21.14
C HIS A 8 2.84 1.65 -20.39
N ARG A 9 1.80 1.04 -20.99
CA ARG A 9 0.49 0.87 -20.32
C ARG A 9 0.59 0.02 -19.06
N ASN A 10 1.39 -1.04 -19.08
CA ASN A 10 1.61 -1.89 -17.91
C ASN A 10 2.32 -1.13 -16.79
N GLN A 11 3.30 -0.28 -17.12
CA GLN A 11 3.96 0.60 -16.16
C GLN A 11 2.99 1.62 -15.55
N GLU A 12 2.15 2.26 -16.38
CA GLU A 12 1.11 3.19 -15.90
C GLU A 12 0.11 2.49 -14.98
N LEU A 13 -0.30 1.26 -15.33
CA LEU A 13 -1.20 0.46 -14.51
C LEU A 13 -0.57 0.11 -13.16
N VAL A 14 0.69 -0.34 -13.14
CA VAL A 14 1.42 -0.62 -11.89
C VAL A 14 1.51 0.64 -11.03
N ALA A 15 1.89 1.78 -11.61
CA ALA A 15 1.97 3.05 -10.88
C ALA A 15 0.60 3.46 -10.28
N ALA A 16 -0.49 3.28 -11.03
CA ALA A 16 -1.84 3.55 -10.55
C ALA A 16 -2.22 2.64 -9.38
N VAL A 17 -1.93 1.33 -9.47
CA VAL A 17 -2.20 0.37 -8.39
C VAL A 17 -1.38 0.69 -7.15
N CYS A 18 -0.09 0.97 -7.29
CA CYS A 18 0.78 1.34 -6.16
C CYS A 18 0.26 2.60 -5.45
N ARG A 19 -0.18 3.62 -6.21
CA ARG A 19 -0.79 4.83 -5.64
C ARG A 19 -2.03 4.49 -4.81
N GLU A 20 -2.93 3.66 -5.33
CA GLU A 20 -4.13 3.26 -4.58
C GLU A 20 -3.81 2.42 -3.34
N LEU A 21 -2.81 1.53 -3.40
CA LEU A 21 -2.33 0.77 -2.25
C LEU A 21 -1.78 1.70 -1.15
N TYR A 22 -0.98 2.70 -1.51
CA TYR A 22 -0.49 3.69 -0.55
C TYR A 22 -1.61 4.54 0.05
N LEU A 23 -2.59 4.96 -0.76
CA LEU A 23 -3.77 5.68 -0.27
C LEU A 23 -4.60 4.83 0.70
N LEU A 24 -4.80 3.55 0.39
CA LEU A 24 -5.52 2.63 1.25
C LEU A 24 -4.76 2.36 2.56
N ALA A 25 -3.43 2.24 2.50
CA ALA A 25 -2.58 2.10 3.69
C ALA A 25 -2.73 3.30 4.62
N GLY A 26 -2.69 4.53 4.08
CA GLY A 26 -2.90 5.75 4.86
C GLY A 26 -4.28 5.81 5.51
N ARG A 27 -5.34 5.35 4.82
CA ARG A 27 -6.68 5.26 5.40
C ARG A 27 -6.75 4.26 6.56
N ALA A 28 -6.06 3.12 6.45
CA ALA A 28 -6.02 2.13 7.52
C ALA A 28 -5.30 2.68 8.76
N GLU A 29 -4.19 3.40 8.60
CA GLU A 29 -3.51 4.06 9.72
C GLU A 29 -4.37 5.15 10.37
N GLN A 30 -5.07 5.96 9.56
CA GLN A 30 -5.97 6.96 10.11
C GLN A 30 -7.08 6.31 10.93
N ALA A 31 -7.68 5.21 10.45
CA ALA A 31 -8.68 4.46 11.20
C ALA A 31 -8.12 3.93 12.53
N ALA A 32 -6.88 3.41 12.52
CA ALA A 32 -6.19 2.99 13.74
C ALA A 32 -5.98 4.14 14.73
N ALA A 33 -5.54 5.30 14.24
CA ALA A 33 -5.31 6.49 15.06
C ALA A 33 -6.61 7.03 15.65
N ASP A 34 -7.68 7.11 14.84
CA ASP A 34 -9.00 7.55 15.27
C ASP A 34 -9.58 6.63 16.34
N GLU A 35 -9.42 5.31 16.18
CA GLU A 35 -9.87 4.33 17.16
C GLU A 35 -9.05 4.42 18.45
N ALA A 36 -7.71 4.47 18.36
CA ALA A 36 -6.85 4.61 19.52
C ALA A 36 -7.12 5.91 20.30
N CYS A 37 -7.42 7.01 19.60
CA CYS A 37 -7.74 8.30 20.22
C CYS A 37 -9.04 8.27 21.05
N ARG A 38 -9.99 7.38 20.69
CA ARG A 38 -11.24 7.21 21.44
C ARG A 38 -11.07 6.43 22.73
N VAL A 39 -9.96 5.70 22.89
CA VAL A 39 -9.70 4.86 24.05
C VAL A 39 -8.84 5.62 25.06
N PRO A 40 -9.29 5.76 26.32
CA PRO A 40 -8.47 6.36 27.36
C PRO A 40 -7.16 5.60 27.56
N TYR A 41 -6.07 6.31 27.85
CA TYR A 41 -4.72 5.72 27.92
C TYR A 41 -4.56 4.61 28.98
N TRP A 42 -5.43 4.57 29.99
CA TRP A 42 -5.42 3.56 31.05
C TRP A 42 -6.18 2.28 30.68
N GLN A 43 -6.87 2.26 29.55
CA GLN A 43 -7.54 1.07 29.04
C GLN A 43 -6.67 0.36 28.01
N ALA A 44 -6.89 -0.95 27.87
CA ALA A 44 -6.23 -1.71 26.82
C ALA A 44 -6.65 -1.17 25.44
N CYS A 45 -5.67 -0.98 24.56
CA CYS A 45 -5.92 -0.59 23.18
C CYS A 45 -6.75 -1.69 22.47
N PRO A 46 -7.80 -1.34 21.71
CA PRO A 46 -8.60 -2.31 21.00
C PRO A 46 -7.74 -3.13 20.04
N PRO A 47 -7.94 -4.47 19.95
CA PRO A 47 -7.14 -5.32 19.08
C PRO A 47 -7.28 -4.95 17.58
N SER A 48 -8.40 -4.34 17.20
CA SER A 48 -8.69 -3.77 15.88
C SER A 48 -7.68 -2.70 15.45
N VAL A 49 -7.14 -1.91 16.38
CA VAL A 49 -6.07 -0.95 16.07
C VAL A 49 -4.87 -1.66 15.48
N ASN A 50 -4.46 -2.79 16.08
CA ASN A 50 -3.33 -3.57 15.57
C ASN A 50 -3.64 -4.21 14.21
N VAL A 51 -4.89 -4.61 13.97
CA VAL A 51 -5.35 -5.11 12.65
C VAL A 51 -5.21 -4.02 11.59
N HIS A 52 -5.63 -2.80 11.88
CA HIS A 52 -5.50 -1.66 10.98
C HIS A 52 -4.04 -1.30 10.68
N TRP A 53 -3.18 -1.27 11.70
CA TRP A 53 -1.73 -1.08 11.52
C TRP A 53 -1.10 -2.17 10.66
N THR A 54 -1.45 -3.44 10.94
CA THR A 54 -0.95 -4.58 10.16
C THR A 54 -1.38 -4.50 8.71
N ALA A 55 -2.65 -4.15 8.45
CA ALA A 55 -3.17 -3.98 7.10
C ALA A 55 -2.40 -2.88 6.34
N ALA A 56 -2.14 -1.73 6.97
CA ALA A 56 -1.36 -0.66 6.37
C ALA A 56 0.06 -1.08 5.99
N GLN A 57 0.73 -1.85 6.86
CA GLN A 57 2.07 -2.37 6.56
C GLN A 57 2.07 -3.36 5.40
N LEU A 58 1.08 -4.26 5.34
CA LEU A 58 0.96 -5.21 4.23
C LEU A 58 0.71 -4.51 2.89
N LEU A 59 -0.18 -3.51 2.87
CA LEU A 59 -0.47 -2.74 1.67
C LEU A 59 0.77 -2.00 1.14
N ARG A 60 1.60 -1.43 2.04
CA ARG A 60 2.88 -0.83 1.64
C ARG A 60 3.88 -1.86 1.16
N ALA A 61 3.96 -3.01 1.81
CA ALA A 61 4.84 -4.09 1.38
C ALA A 61 4.48 -4.58 -0.03
N ASP A 62 3.19 -4.71 -0.32
CA ASP A 62 2.70 -5.10 -1.65
C ASP A 62 2.99 -4.02 -2.71
N ALA A 63 2.79 -2.74 -2.39
CA ALA A 63 3.16 -1.64 -3.29
C ALA A 63 4.68 -1.65 -3.59
N ASN A 64 5.52 -1.76 -2.57
CA ASN A 64 6.97 -1.84 -2.72
C ASN A 64 7.40 -3.04 -3.59
N ARG A 65 6.74 -4.19 -3.44
CA ARG A 65 7.00 -5.39 -4.26
C ARG A 65 6.64 -5.17 -5.72
N LEU A 66 5.51 -4.51 -6.00
CA LEU A 66 5.09 -4.17 -7.36
C LEU A 66 6.03 -3.17 -8.02
N GLU A 67 6.48 -2.14 -7.29
CA GLU A 67 7.44 -1.16 -7.80
C GLU A 67 8.81 -1.82 -8.09
N SER A 68 9.29 -2.66 -7.17
CA SER A 68 10.57 -3.38 -7.33
C SER A 68 10.50 -4.43 -8.47
N GLY A 69 9.35 -5.11 -8.60
CA GLY A 69 9.11 -6.06 -9.69
C GLY A 69 9.00 -5.38 -11.06
N ALA A 70 8.41 -4.18 -11.12
CA ALA A 70 8.34 -3.39 -12.35
C ALA A 70 9.71 -2.84 -12.78
N GLY A 71 10.57 -2.45 -11.82
CA GLY A 71 11.96 -2.06 -12.10
C GLY A 71 12.79 -3.21 -12.67
N SER A 72 12.66 -4.42 -12.12
CA SER A 72 13.38 -5.61 -12.59
C SER A 72 13.00 -6.05 -14.00
N LEU A 73 11.78 -5.76 -14.48
CA LEU A 73 11.37 -6.05 -15.85
C LEU A 73 11.91 -5.01 -16.85
N ALA A 74 12.14 -3.77 -16.41
CA ALA A 74 12.66 -2.70 -17.25
C ALA A 74 14.18 -2.79 -17.49
N GLU A 75 14.95 -3.34 -16.55
CA GLU A 75 16.41 -3.53 -16.70
C GLU A 75 16.80 -4.79 -17.51
N ALA A 76 15.84 -5.68 -17.79
CA ALA A 76 16.08 -6.94 -18.51
C ALA A 76 15.88 -6.85 -20.04
N CYS A 77 15.57 -5.67 -20.58
CA CYS A 77 15.38 -5.39 -22.01
C CYS A 77 16.47 -4.46 -22.55
#